data_AF-A0A951H5L7-F1
#
_entry.id   AF-A0A951H5L7-F1
#
_cell.length_a   1.000
_cell.length_b   1.000
_cell.length_c   1.000
_cell.angle_alpha   90.00
_cell.angle_beta   90.00
_cell.angle_gamma   90.00
#
_symmetry.space_group_name_H-M   'P 1'
#
loop_
_entity.id
_entity.type
_entity.pdbx_description
1 polymer ?
#
loop_
_entity_poly.entity_id
_entity_poly.type
_entity_poly.pdbx_seq_one_letter_code
_entity_poly.pdbx_strand_id
1 'polypeptide(L)'
;MQYLKIRCTHCGQVNFATGEICAVCGALLPSDAAYDDAPPPLARRFSQLILGSFTAFGVLLGIAYLQGLPSKGHPFTMQLAEPPLLAAAPAPSGVKKIPYEVTETWTLPDGGQGKCILISPAYARKKWLRLLGQQLSREASLANFTHIEVFDNRKAAQLHATRLYGATAAQERLERKYHVGQYIENQNTQLCALTAYVDGFGSVNRETYRY
;
A
#
# COMPACT_ATOMS: atom_id res chain seq x y z
N MET A 1 -24.82 -9.54 -9.71
CA MET A 1 -24.48 -9.09 -8.33
C MET A 1 -23.46 -7.97 -8.47
N GLN A 2 -23.87 -6.71 -8.28
CA GLN A 2 -22.94 -5.60 -8.08
C GLN A 2 -22.42 -5.71 -6.65
N TYR A 3 -21.10 -5.65 -6.48
CA TYR A 3 -20.50 -5.68 -5.15
C TYR A 3 -20.41 -4.27 -4.60
N LEU A 4 -20.75 -4.11 -3.32
CA LEU A 4 -20.63 -2.85 -2.61
C LEU A 4 -19.17 -2.39 -2.61
N LYS A 5 -18.98 -1.12 -2.91
CA LYS A 5 -17.69 -0.44 -2.86
C LYS A 5 -17.64 0.43 -1.62
N ILE A 6 -16.45 0.76 -1.15
CA ILE A 6 -16.25 1.70 -0.05
C ILE A 6 -15.11 2.65 -0.41
N ARG A 7 -15.28 3.93 -0.09
CA ARG A 7 -14.22 4.94 -0.30
C ARG A 7 -13.40 5.06 0.98
N CYS A 8 -12.09 4.92 0.87
CA CYS A 8 -11.18 5.14 1.99
C CYS A 8 -11.27 6.59 2.46
N THR A 9 -11.54 6.81 3.74
CA THR A 9 -11.64 8.15 4.35
C THR A 9 -10.29 8.85 4.45
N HIS A 10 -9.18 8.10 4.39
CA HIS A 10 -7.83 8.65 4.48
C HIS A 10 -7.27 9.12 3.13
N CYS A 11 -7.40 8.31 2.07
CA CYS A 11 -6.80 8.63 0.76
C CYS A 11 -7.81 8.78 -0.39
N GLY A 12 -9.10 8.56 -0.15
CA GLY A 12 -10.15 8.67 -1.17
C GLY A 12 -10.22 7.52 -2.17
N GLN A 13 -9.35 6.51 -2.08
CA GLN A 13 -9.36 5.35 -2.98
C GLN A 13 -10.63 4.51 -2.81
N VAL A 14 -11.19 4.02 -3.91
CA VAL A 14 -12.31 3.07 -3.90
C VAL A 14 -11.79 1.64 -3.72
N ASN A 15 -12.29 0.96 -2.70
CA ASN A 15 -11.96 -0.41 -2.33
C ASN A 15 -13.24 -1.28 -2.37
N PHE A 16 -13.09 -2.59 -2.27
CA PHE A 16 -14.23 -3.48 -2.04
C PHE A 16 -14.72 -3.33 -0.60
N ALA A 17 -16.04 -3.28 -0.39
CA ALA A 17 -16.62 -3.17 0.95
C ALA A 17 -16.29 -4.38 1.86
N THR A 18 -15.84 -5.50 1.29
CA THR A 18 -15.37 -6.65 2.07
C THR A 18 -13.93 -6.50 2.57
N GLY A 19 -13.19 -5.50 2.10
CA GLY A 19 -11.83 -5.21 2.54
C GLY A 19 -11.82 -4.51 3.90
N GLU A 20 -10.97 -4.96 4.81
CA GLU A 20 -10.78 -4.33 6.12
C GLU A 20 -9.77 -3.19 6.08
N ILE A 21 -8.94 -3.14 5.02
CA ILE A 21 -7.81 -2.23 4.88
C ILE A 21 -7.76 -1.69 3.46
N CYS A 22 -7.43 -0.40 3.30
CA CYS A 22 -7.26 0.25 2.01
C CYS A 22 -6.03 -0.31 1.29
N ALA A 23 -6.24 -0.81 0.06
CA ALA A 23 -5.18 -1.35 -0.78
C ALA A 23 -4.10 -0.33 -1.20
N VAL A 24 -4.39 0.97 -1.06
CA VAL A 24 -3.49 2.06 -1.49
C VAL A 24 -2.74 2.71 -0.34
N CYS A 25 -3.37 2.94 0.81
CA CYS A 25 -2.72 3.63 1.93
C CYS A 25 -2.61 2.81 3.22
N GLY A 26 -3.20 1.61 3.26
CA GLY A 26 -3.14 0.74 4.44
C GLY A 26 -4.00 1.20 5.62
N ALA A 27 -4.81 2.24 5.46
CA ALA A 27 -5.74 2.65 6.50
C ALA A 27 -6.88 1.65 6.67
N LEU A 28 -7.40 1.51 7.90
CA LEU A 28 -8.58 0.69 8.18
C LEU A 28 -9.79 1.22 7.42
N LEU A 29 -10.51 0.33 6.75
CA LEU A 29 -11.78 0.64 6.10
C LEU A 29 -12.92 0.43 7.11
N PRO A 30 -13.96 1.27 7.10
CA PRO A 30 -15.15 1.06 7.93
C PRO A 30 -15.78 -0.31 7.63
N SER A 31 -16.01 -1.13 8.66
CA SER A 31 -16.50 -2.51 8.52
C SER A 31 -17.97 -2.62 8.08
N ASP A 32 -18.71 -1.52 8.12
CA ASP A 32 -20.16 -1.45 8.10
C ASP A 32 -20.70 -0.34 7.16
N ALA A 33 -19.82 0.44 6.51
CA ALA A 33 -20.24 1.49 5.57
C ALA A 33 -20.26 0.97 4.12
N ALA A 34 -21.33 0.29 3.75
CA ALA A 34 -21.65 0.07 2.34
C ALA A 34 -21.94 1.42 1.66
N TYR A 35 -21.16 1.79 0.63
CA TYR A 35 -21.48 2.95 -0.20
C TYR A 35 -22.56 2.54 -1.22
N ASP A 36 -23.76 3.11 -1.11
CA ASP A 36 -24.74 3.09 -2.19
C ASP A 36 -24.29 4.08 -3.28
N ASP A 37 -24.39 3.69 -4.55
CA ASP A 37 -24.02 4.48 -5.75
C ASP A 37 -24.88 5.76 -5.95
N ALA A 38 -25.41 6.36 -4.88
CA ALA A 38 -26.10 7.63 -4.97
C ALA A 38 -25.10 8.70 -5.48
N PRO A 39 -25.39 9.37 -6.62
CA PRO A 39 -24.58 10.50 -7.05
C PRO A 39 -24.60 11.55 -5.94
N PRO A 40 -23.48 12.24 -5.68
CA PRO A 40 -23.46 13.28 -4.67
C PRO A 40 -24.58 14.30 -4.97
N PRO A 41 -25.30 14.80 -3.96
CA PRO A 41 -26.29 15.84 -4.21
C PRO A 41 -25.59 16.99 -4.91
N LEU A 42 -26.12 17.37 -6.08
CA LEU A 42 -25.59 18.45 -6.91
C LEU A 42 -25.34 19.66 -6.01
N ALA A 43 -24.06 19.95 -5.76
CA ALA A 43 -23.66 21.13 -5.02
C ALA A 43 -24.20 22.35 -5.75
N ARG A 44 -25.12 23.05 -5.09
CA ARG A 44 -25.70 24.31 -5.55
C ARG A 44 -24.58 25.25 -5.98
N ARG A 45 -24.52 25.53 -7.29
CA ARG A 45 -23.78 26.65 -7.85
C ARG A 45 -24.32 27.94 -7.21
N PHE A 46 -23.55 28.55 -6.32
CA PHE A 46 -23.68 29.97 -6.05
C PHE A 46 -22.77 30.73 -7.01
N SER A 47 -23.40 31.26 -8.07
CA SER A 47 -22.88 32.43 -8.77
C SER A 47 -22.80 33.58 -7.77
N GLN A 48 -21.60 34.15 -7.55
CA GLN A 48 -21.46 35.59 -7.30
C GLN A 48 -20.18 36.10 -7.94
N LEU A 49 -20.40 36.85 -9.03
CA LEU A 49 -19.52 37.88 -9.58
C LEU A 49 -19.43 39.06 -8.60
N ILE A 50 -18.23 39.51 -8.22
CA ILE A 50 -17.87 40.93 -7.91
C ILE A 50 -16.36 41.06 -8.20
N LEU A 51 -15.92 41.58 -9.36
CA LEU A 51 -15.61 42.98 -9.69
C LEU A 51 -14.58 43.69 -8.77
N GLY A 52 -13.39 43.94 -9.32
CA GLY A 52 -12.60 45.15 -9.05
C GLY A 52 -11.59 45.08 -7.90
N SER A 53 -10.29 45.19 -8.22
CA SER A 53 -9.54 46.46 -8.05
C SER A 53 -8.04 46.22 -8.23
N PHE A 54 -7.51 46.79 -9.32
CA PHE A 54 -6.08 47.04 -9.48
C PHE A 54 -5.66 48.15 -8.51
N THR A 55 -4.69 47.88 -7.66
CA THR A 55 -3.85 48.93 -7.08
C THR A 55 -2.40 48.56 -7.27
N ALA A 56 -1.81 49.17 -8.30
CA ALA A 56 -0.39 49.41 -8.41
C ALA A 56 -0.03 50.59 -7.50
N PHE A 57 0.91 50.38 -6.58
CA PHE A 57 1.76 51.37 -5.88
C PHE A 57 2.83 50.49 -5.21
N GLY A 58 4.13 50.58 -5.43
CA GLY A 58 4.93 51.73 -5.82
C GLY A 58 5.99 51.96 -4.73
N VAL A 59 7.26 51.78 -5.11
CA VAL A 59 8.43 52.57 -4.65
C VAL A 59 9.12 52.17 -3.32
N LEU A 60 10.39 51.76 -3.44
CA LEU A 60 11.62 52.20 -2.72
C LEU A 60 12.61 51.02 -2.59
N LEU A 61 13.59 50.88 -3.49
CA LEU A 61 14.93 51.48 -3.39
C LEU A 61 15.49 51.47 -1.95
N GLY A 62 16.39 50.50 -1.71
CA GLY A 62 17.25 50.43 -0.53
C GLY A 62 18.52 49.67 -0.87
N ILE A 63 19.42 50.32 -1.62
CA ILE A 63 20.82 49.92 -1.77
C ILE A 63 21.53 50.28 -0.46
N ALA A 64 22.14 49.32 0.25
CA ALA A 64 23.34 49.61 1.05
C ALA A 64 24.09 48.35 1.51
N TYR A 65 25.32 48.25 1.01
CA TYR A 65 26.55 47.89 1.72
C TYR A 65 26.76 46.47 2.30
N LEU A 66 27.57 45.71 1.55
CA LEU A 66 28.90 45.20 1.97
C LEU A 66 29.15 45.05 3.48
N GLN A 67 29.43 43.82 3.90
CA GLN A 67 30.75 43.46 4.43
C GLN A 67 30.90 41.93 4.56
N GLY A 68 31.99 41.42 3.98
CA GLY A 68 32.38 40.02 4.05
C GLY A 68 32.92 39.65 5.42
N LEU A 69 32.51 38.49 5.91
CA LEU A 69 33.14 37.80 7.02
C LEU A 69 33.92 36.60 6.46
N PRO A 70 35.25 36.52 6.67
CA PRO A 70 35.98 35.30 6.39
C PRO A 70 35.62 34.27 7.48
N SER A 71 34.70 33.36 7.19
CA SER A 71 34.55 32.17 8.03
C SER A 71 35.77 31.27 7.80
N LYS A 72 36.67 31.23 8.79
CA LYS A 72 37.64 30.15 8.93
C LYS A 72 36.87 28.90 9.37
N GLY A 73 36.09 28.34 8.45
CA GLY A 73 35.52 27.00 8.61
C GLY A 73 36.64 26.00 8.38
N HIS A 74 37.22 25.48 9.46
CA HIS A 74 37.92 24.21 9.37
C HIS A 74 36.92 23.16 8.88
N PRO A 75 37.23 22.33 7.87
CA PRO A 75 36.39 21.20 7.55
C PRO A 75 36.38 20.26 8.76
N PHE A 76 35.30 20.28 9.52
CA PHE A 76 35.05 19.26 10.52
C PHE A 76 34.57 18.02 9.76
N THR A 77 35.52 17.23 9.30
CA THR A 77 35.26 15.89 8.78
C THR A 77 34.82 15.05 9.99
N MET A 78 33.50 14.92 10.21
CA MET A 78 32.99 13.85 11.04
C MET A 78 33.28 12.55 10.29
N GLN A 79 34.43 11.96 10.59
CA GLN A 79 34.71 10.59 10.25
C GLN A 79 33.81 9.75 11.16
N LEU A 80 32.59 9.46 10.69
CA LEU A 80 31.78 8.41 11.29
C LEU A 80 32.65 7.16 11.25
N ALA A 81 33.13 6.74 12.42
CA ALA A 81 33.67 5.41 12.57
C ALA A 81 32.59 4.45 12.08
N GLU A 82 32.92 3.73 11.01
CA GLU A 82 32.08 2.67 10.47
C GLU A 82 31.78 1.74 11.65
N PRO A 83 30.51 1.56 12.05
CA PRO A 83 30.19 0.65 13.14
C PRO A 83 30.80 -0.71 12.78
N PRO A 84 31.42 -1.42 13.74
CA PRO A 84 31.99 -2.73 13.44
C PRO A 84 30.89 -3.54 12.78
N LEU A 85 31.19 -4.09 11.60
CA LEU A 85 30.36 -5.04 10.90
C LEU A 85 30.12 -6.20 11.89
N LEU A 86 29.04 -6.11 12.66
CA LEU A 86 28.46 -7.24 13.36
C LEU A 86 28.08 -8.18 12.23
N ALA A 87 28.96 -9.17 11.99
CA ALA A 87 28.72 -10.26 11.07
C ALA A 87 27.30 -10.75 11.34
N ALA A 88 26.41 -10.52 10.37
CA ALA A 88 25.03 -10.95 10.45
C ALA A 88 25.06 -12.43 10.83
N ALA A 89 24.50 -12.76 12.00
CA ALA A 89 24.42 -14.14 12.44
C ALA A 89 23.82 -14.97 11.30
N PRO A 90 24.39 -16.14 10.96
CA PRO A 90 23.83 -16.98 9.92
C PRO A 90 22.37 -17.25 10.26
N ALA A 91 21.46 -16.86 9.36
CA ALA A 91 20.04 -17.05 9.55
C ALA A 91 19.78 -18.53 9.90
N PRO A 92 18.92 -18.82 10.90
CA PRO A 92 18.71 -20.19 11.36
C PRO A 92 18.34 -21.11 10.19
N SER A 93 19.26 -22.01 9.86
CA SER A 93 19.13 -23.01 8.79
C SER A 93 18.16 -24.09 9.24
N GLY A 94 16.87 -23.81 9.09
CA GLY A 94 15.79 -24.74 9.43
C GLY A 94 14.38 -24.19 9.21
N VAL A 95 14.24 -22.89 8.95
CA VAL A 95 12.92 -22.30 8.66
C VAL A 95 12.46 -22.74 7.27
N LYS A 96 11.41 -23.57 7.24
CA LYS A 96 10.75 -23.99 6.00
C LYS A 96 10.20 -22.77 5.27
N LYS A 97 10.88 -22.35 4.19
CA LYS A 97 10.44 -21.27 3.31
C LYS A 97 9.33 -21.77 2.37
N ILE A 98 8.35 -20.92 2.13
CA ILE A 98 7.31 -21.14 1.12
C ILE A 98 7.84 -20.56 -0.20
N PRO A 99 8.04 -21.40 -1.24
CA PRO A 99 8.44 -20.89 -2.54
C PRO A 99 7.28 -20.13 -3.18
N TYR A 100 7.58 -18.95 -3.72
CA TYR A 100 6.66 -18.13 -4.47
C TYR A 100 7.38 -17.44 -5.63
N GLU A 101 6.63 -17.03 -6.64
CA GLU A 101 7.09 -16.22 -7.75
C GLU A 101 6.46 -14.83 -7.66
N VAL A 102 7.24 -13.77 -7.87
CA VAL A 102 6.69 -12.41 -8.01
C VAL A 102 6.25 -12.23 -9.46
N THR A 103 4.94 -12.08 -9.69
CA THR A 103 4.38 -11.93 -11.03
C THR A 103 4.23 -10.47 -11.44
N GLU A 104 4.12 -9.57 -10.47
CA GLU A 104 3.97 -8.13 -10.69
C GLU A 104 4.49 -7.34 -9.49
N THR A 105 4.99 -6.13 -9.74
CA THR A 105 5.35 -5.15 -8.73
C THR A 105 4.87 -3.77 -9.14
N TRP A 106 4.39 -2.98 -8.19
CA TRP A 106 4.01 -1.58 -8.41
C TRP A 106 4.47 -0.70 -7.26
N THR A 107 4.49 0.61 -7.49
CA THR A 107 4.81 1.60 -6.46
C THR A 107 3.51 2.10 -5.85
N LEU A 108 3.46 2.13 -4.52
CA LEU A 108 2.37 2.74 -3.77
C LEU A 108 2.75 4.20 -3.42
N PRO A 109 1.78 5.05 -3.07
CA PRO A 109 2.08 6.37 -2.54
C PRO A 109 3.07 6.31 -1.36
N ASP A 110 3.76 7.43 -1.10
CA ASP A 110 4.69 7.60 0.03
C ASP A 110 5.88 6.63 0.04
N GLY A 111 6.27 6.13 -1.13
CA GLY A 111 7.40 5.22 -1.30
C GLY A 111 7.12 3.78 -0.90
N GLY A 112 5.84 3.40 -0.77
CA GLY A 112 5.45 2.02 -0.52
C GLY A 112 5.63 1.12 -1.75
N GLN A 113 5.59 -0.19 -1.53
CA GLN A 113 5.72 -1.20 -2.57
C GLN A 113 4.52 -2.14 -2.58
N GLY A 114 3.98 -2.35 -3.77
CA GLY A 114 2.97 -3.36 -4.05
C GLY A 114 3.56 -4.56 -4.80
N LYS A 115 3.11 -5.78 -4.50
CA LYS A 115 3.49 -6.99 -5.23
C LYS A 115 2.31 -7.94 -5.43
N CYS A 116 2.32 -8.66 -6.53
CA CYS A 116 1.50 -9.85 -6.72
C CYS A 116 2.44 -11.06 -6.69
N ILE A 117 2.11 -12.06 -5.86
CA ILE A 117 2.88 -13.30 -5.77
C ILE A 117 2.02 -14.51 -6.08
N LEU A 118 2.64 -15.49 -6.75
CA LEU A 118 2.08 -16.78 -7.09
C LEU A 118 2.70 -17.87 -6.22
N ILE A 119 1.87 -18.61 -5.49
CA ILE A 119 2.27 -19.81 -4.75
C ILE A 119 1.70 -21.07 -5.40
N SER A 120 2.29 -22.22 -5.08
CA SER A 120 1.67 -23.51 -5.43
C SER A 120 0.34 -23.69 -4.66
N PRO A 121 -0.72 -24.24 -5.28
CA PRO A 121 -1.97 -24.59 -4.58
C PRO A 121 -1.78 -25.50 -3.36
N ALA A 122 -0.70 -26.26 -3.30
CA ALA A 122 -0.35 -27.06 -2.12
C ALA A 122 -0.13 -26.20 -0.84
N TYR A 123 0.21 -24.93 -1.01
CA TYR A 123 0.44 -23.94 0.04
C TYR A 123 -0.75 -23.00 0.28
N ALA A 124 -1.84 -23.10 -0.48
CA ALA A 124 -3.06 -22.30 -0.32
C ALA A 124 -3.96 -22.80 0.82
N ARG A 125 -3.37 -23.04 2.00
CA ARG A 125 -4.09 -23.53 3.20
C ARG A 125 -3.64 -22.74 4.42
N LYS A 126 -4.53 -22.57 5.41
CA LYS A 126 -4.32 -21.80 6.65
C LYS A 126 -2.92 -21.94 7.25
N LYS A 127 -2.49 -23.19 7.51
CA LYS A 127 -1.16 -23.52 8.05
C LYS A 127 -0.01 -22.89 7.25
N TRP A 128 -0.05 -23.00 5.93
CA TRP A 128 1.02 -22.55 5.05
C TRP A 128 0.96 -21.04 4.79
N LEU A 129 -0.24 -20.46 4.70
CA LEU A 129 -0.43 -19.01 4.59
C LEU A 129 0.04 -18.27 5.85
N ARG A 130 -0.16 -18.85 7.04
CA ARG A 130 0.44 -18.32 8.27
C ARG A 130 1.97 -18.32 8.22
N LEU A 131 2.58 -19.41 7.75
CA LEU A 131 4.03 -19.47 7.59
C LEU A 131 4.54 -18.49 6.51
N LEU A 132 3.78 -18.33 5.42
CA LEU A 132 4.06 -17.33 4.39
C LEU A 132 4.02 -15.92 4.98
N GLY A 133 3.03 -15.57 5.80
CA GLY A 133 2.96 -14.24 6.43
C GLY A 133 4.15 -13.95 7.34
N GLN A 134 4.61 -14.93 8.13
CA GLN A 134 5.85 -14.80 8.91
C GLN A 134 7.09 -14.62 8.02
N GLN A 135 7.12 -15.27 6.86
CA GLN A 135 8.21 -15.09 5.90
C GLN A 135 8.17 -13.69 5.30
N LEU A 136 7.00 -13.23 4.84
CA LEU A 136 6.82 -11.90 4.27
C LEU A 136 7.14 -10.80 5.28
N SER A 137 6.80 -10.94 6.57
CA SER A 137 7.15 -9.94 7.59
C SER A 137 8.64 -9.78 7.85
N ARG A 138 9.45 -10.80 7.56
CA ARG A 138 10.91 -10.68 7.59
C ARG A 138 11.49 -10.10 6.31
N GLU A 139 10.78 -10.23 5.19
CA GLU A 139 11.25 -9.82 3.86
C GLU A 139 10.82 -8.39 3.49
N ALA A 140 9.68 -7.92 4.02
CA ALA A 140 9.08 -6.63 3.69
C ALA A 140 9.58 -5.44 4.54
N SER A 141 10.43 -5.70 5.53
CA SER A 141 10.82 -4.78 6.61
C SER A 141 11.58 -3.50 6.20
N LEU A 142 11.72 -3.21 4.91
CA LEU A 142 12.46 -2.06 4.40
C LEU A 142 11.57 -0.95 3.81
N ALA A 143 10.28 -1.21 3.56
CA ALA A 143 9.37 -0.20 3.01
C ALA A 143 8.42 0.35 4.06
N ASN A 144 8.09 1.65 3.96
CA ASN A 144 7.12 2.32 4.85
C ASN A 144 5.72 1.69 4.77
N PHE A 145 5.35 1.22 3.57
CA PHE A 145 4.11 0.53 3.29
C PHE A 145 4.35 -0.58 2.27
N THR A 146 3.99 -1.81 2.61
CA THR A 146 4.04 -2.98 1.73
C THR A 146 2.65 -3.57 1.61
N HIS A 147 2.21 -3.81 0.37
CA HIS A 147 0.97 -4.53 0.08
C HIS A 147 1.28 -5.68 -0.89
N ILE A 148 0.98 -6.92 -0.48
CA ILE A 148 1.21 -8.11 -1.30
C ILE A 148 -0.11 -8.86 -1.47
N GLU A 149 -0.52 -9.08 -2.71
CA GLU A 149 -1.62 -9.98 -3.05
C GLU A 149 -1.07 -11.37 -3.38
N VAL A 150 -1.74 -12.41 -2.87
CA VAL A 150 -1.29 -13.80 -2.95
C VAL A 150 -2.30 -14.61 -3.73
N PHE A 151 -1.84 -15.23 -4.82
CA PHE A 151 -2.63 -16.08 -5.69
C PHE A 151 -2.06 -17.50 -5.75
N ASP A 152 -2.91 -18.49 -5.98
CA ASP A 152 -2.50 -19.87 -6.26
C ASP A 152 -2.71 -20.28 -7.73
N ASN A 153 -3.19 -19.36 -8.56
CA ASN A 153 -3.41 -19.56 -9.98
C ASN A 153 -2.76 -18.45 -10.81
N ARG A 154 -1.92 -18.84 -11.77
CA ARG A 154 -1.18 -17.90 -12.63
C ARG A 154 -2.10 -16.98 -13.44
N LYS A 155 -3.20 -17.50 -14.00
CA LYS A 155 -4.14 -16.68 -14.79
C LYS A 155 -4.81 -15.63 -13.91
N ALA A 156 -5.19 -15.99 -12.68
CA ALA A 156 -5.74 -15.04 -11.72
C ALA A 156 -4.72 -13.95 -11.33
N ALA A 157 -3.48 -14.34 -11.04
CA ALA A 157 -2.40 -13.39 -10.74
C ALA A 157 -2.15 -12.39 -11.89
N GLN A 158 -2.18 -12.86 -13.13
CA GLN A 158 -2.04 -12.01 -14.33
C GLN A 158 -3.24 -11.08 -14.55
N LEU A 159 -4.45 -11.49 -14.15
CA LEU A 159 -5.63 -10.64 -14.27
C LEU A 159 -5.59 -9.45 -13.32
N HIS A 160 -4.92 -9.58 -12.16
CA HIS A 160 -4.75 -8.50 -11.21
C HIS A 160 -4.16 -7.24 -11.87
N ALA A 161 -3.08 -7.40 -12.64
CA ALA A 161 -2.44 -6.33 -13.43
C ALA A 161 -3.42 -5.60 -14.37
N THR A 162 -4.37 -6.35 -14.94
CA THR A 162 -5.31 -5.85 -15.95
C THR A 162 -6.57 -5.22 -15.38
N ARG A 163 -6.84 -5.40 -14.07
CA ARG A 163 -8.11 -5.01 -13.44
C ARG A 163 -8.41 -3.52 -13.54
N LEU A 164 -7.37 -2.67 -13.55
CA LEU A 164 -7.53 -1.22 -13.65
C LEU A 164 -8.20 -0.76 -14.96
N TYR A 165 -8.29 -1.64 -15.98
CA TYR A 165 -8.73 -1.29 -17.33
C TYR A 165 -10.02 -1.98 -17.78
N GLY A 166 -10.86 -2.47 -16.85
CA GLY A 166 -12.20 -2.98 -17.18
C GLY A 166 -12.25 -4.49 -17.40
N ALA A 167 -11.91 -5.26 -16.37
CA ALA A 167 -12.08 -6.72 -16.39
C ALA A 167 -13.55 -7.13 -16.59
N THR A 168 -13.78 -8.22 -17.33
CA THR A 168 -15.11 -8.83 -17.45
C THR A 168 -15.52 -9.51 -16.14
N ALA A 169 -16.83 -9.66 -15.91
CA ALA A 169 -17.35 -10.36 -14.72
C ALA A 169 -16.83 -11.81 -14.59
N ALA A 170 -16.47 -12.47 -15.70
CA ALA A 170 -15.86 -13.80 -15.66
C ALA A 170 -14.42 -13.75 -15.14
N GLN A 171 -13.64 -12.75 -15.57
CA GLN A 171 -12.28 -12.54 -15.10
C GLN A 171 -12.25 -12.17 -13.62
N GLU A 172 -13.12 -11.25 -13.17
CA GLU A 172 -13.23 -10.90 -11.75
C GLU A 172 -13.58 -12.10 -10.86
N ARG A 173 -14.48 -12.97 -11.32
CA ARG A 173 -14.81 -14.22 -10.60
C ARG A 173 -13.62 -15.17 -10.53
N LEU A 174 -12.83 -15.26 -11.59
CA LEU A 174 -11.64 -16.11 -11.62
C LEU A 174 -10.58 -15.58 -10.65
N GLU A 175 -10.29 -14.28 -10.70
CA GLU A 175 -9.34 -13.60 -9.80
C GLU A 175 -9.73 -13.86 -8.35
N ARG A 176 -10.98 -13.55 -7.97
CA ARG A 176 -11.45 -13.74 -6.60
C ARG A 176 -11.35 -15.19 -6.13
N LYS A 177 -11.70 -16.16 -6.98
CA LYS A 177 -11.66 -17.57 -6.62
C LYS A 177 -10.26 -18.04 -6.21
N TYR A 178 -9.23 -17.49 -6.83
CA TYR A 178 -7.83 -17.91 -6.65
C TYR A 178 -6.96 -16.88 -5.91
N HIS A 179 -7.56 -15.79 -5.43
CA HIS A 179 -6.94 -14.86 -4.50
C HIS A 179 -7.05 -15.48 -3.09
N VAL A 180 -5.92 -16.01 -2.59
CA VAL A 180 -5.85 -16.85 -1.40
C VAL A 180 -5.30 -16.12 -0.17
N GLY A 181 -4.72 -14.94 -0.34
CA GLY A 181 -4.36 -14.09 0.80
C GLY A 181 -3.89 -12.70 0.43
N GLN A 182 -3.86 -11.83 1.42
CA GLN A 182 -3.39 -10.45 1.30
C GLN A 182 -2.48 -10.16 2.50
N TYR A 183 -1.26 -9.71 2.24
CA TYR A 183 -0.33 -9.28 3.26
C TYR A 183 -0.16 -7.76 3.21
N ILE A 184 -0.22 -7.12 4.38
CA ILE A 184 -0.07 -5.68 4.52
C ILE A 184 0.89 -5.40 5.68
N GLU A 185 1.89 -4.57 5.40
CA GLU A 185 2.77 -3.98 6.40
C GLU A 185 2.77 -2.46 6.25
N ASN A 186 2.55 -1.74 7.34
CA ASN A 186 2.53 -0.28 7.36
C ASN A 186 3.19 0.20 8.66
N GLN A 187 4.35 0.85 8.53
CA GLN A 187 5.11 1.33 9.68
C GLN A 187 4.38 2.46 10.41
N ASN A 188 3.64 3.30 9.69
CA ASN A 188 2.91 4.43 10.27
C ASN A 188 1.76 3.99 11.17
N THR A 189 1.08 2.89 10.81
CA THR A 189 -0.04 2.34 11.59
C THR A 189 0.35 1.15 12.46
N GLN A 190 1.63 0.74 12.44
CA GLN A 190 2.14 -0.48 13.08
C GLN A 190 1.37 -1.74 12.69
N LEU A 191 0.75 -1.73 11.50
CA LEU A 191 0.02 -2.86 10.98
C LEU A 191 1.01 -3.80 10.30
N CYS A 192 1.08 -5.06 10.73
CA CYS A 192 1.80 -6.13 10.04
C CYS A 192 0.92 -7.38 10.09
N ALA A 193 0.27 -7.72 8.98
CA ALA A 193 -0.74 -8.77 8.96
C ALA A 193 -0.85 -9.49 7.61
N LEU A 194 -1.19 -10.77 7.67
CA LEU A 194 -1.67 -11.56 6.53
C LEU A 194 -3.11 -11.99 6.77
N THR A 195 -4.02 -11.64 5.86
CA THR A 195 -5.38 -12.17 5.81
C THR A 195 -5.43 -13.31 4.80
N ALA A 196 -5.75 -14.52 5.26
CA ALA A 196 -5.91 -15.71 4.43
C ALA A 196 -7.38 -15.88 3.99
N TYR A 197 -7.58 -16.20 2.72
CA TYR A 197 -8.88 -16.46 2.09
C TYR A 197 -8.91 -17.90 1.55
N VAL A 198 -9.24 -18.87 2.41
CA VAL A 198 -9.06 -20.31 2.07
C VAL A 198 -9.93 -20.75 0.90
N ASP A 199 -11.13 -20.18 0.79
CA ASP A 199 -12.10 -20.49 -0.27
C ASP A 199 -12.20 -19.36 -1.30
N GLY A 200 -11.15 -18.55 -1.42
CA GLY A 200 -11.08 -17.38 -2.29
C GLY A 200 -11.56 -16.08 -1.64
N PHE A 201 -11.20 -14.96 -2.26
CA PHE A 201 -11.49 -13.61 -1.77
C PHE A 201 -12.99 -13.33 -1.68
N GLY A 202 -13.43 -12.82 -0.54
CA GLY A 202 -14.84 -12.59 -0.21
C GLY A 202 -15.58 -13.85 0.26
N SER A 203 -14.88 -14.95 0.52
CA SER A 203 -15.42 -16.07 1.29
C SER A 203 -15.55 -15.70 2.78
N VAL A 204 -16.46 -16.39 3.47
CA VAL A 204 -16.63 -16.25 4.93
C VAL A 204 -15.51 -16.93 5.72
N ASN A 205 -14.77 -17.83 5.10
CA ASN A 205 -13.66 -18.58 5.71
C ASN A 205 -12.35 -17.79 5.60
N ARG A 206 -12.30 -16.66 6.31
CA ARG A 206 -11.12 -15.79 6.38
C ARG A 206 -10.48 -15.82 7.77
N GLU A 207 -9.16 -15.74 7.82
CA GLU A 207 -8.40 -15.61 9.07
C GLU A 207 -7.29 -14.59 8.90
N THR A 208 -7.10 -13.73 9.90
CA THR A 208 -6.05 -12.71 9.91
C THR A 208 -4.98 -13.07 10.93
N TYR A 209 -3.73 -13.12 10.49
CA TYR A 209 -2.55 -13.38 11.30
C TYR A 209 -1.72 -12.10 11.42
N ARG A 210 -1.44 -11.65 12.64
CA ARG A 210 -0.60 -10.48 12.93
C ARG A 210 0.81 -10.92 13.31
N TYR A 211 1.81 -10.11 12.97
CA TYR A 211 3.24 -10.40 13.18
C TYR A 211 3.95 -9.24 13.86
#